data_AF-A0AAJ7RKP4-F1
#
_entry.id   AF-A0AAJ7RKP4-F1
#
_cell.length_a   1.000
_cell.length_b   1.000
_cell.length_c   1.000
_cell.angle_alpha   90.00
_cell.angle_beta   90.00
_cell.angle_gamma   90.00
#
_symmetry.space_group_name_H-M   'P 1'
#
loop_
_entity.id
_entity.type
_entity.pdbx_description
1 polymer ?
#
loop_
_entity_poly.entity_id
_entity_poly.type
_entity_poly.pdbx_seq_one_letter_code
_entity_poly.pdbx_strand_id
1 'polypeptide(L)'
;MYRYISIAELFLSATNECNGSFKRLYSTGKTKEYEGRKLIGFSMDQMYNVVADVANYKKFVPFCKKSDIITRNDEFLKANLVIGFPPLNESYTSKVKMIKPRLVKAECTDGKLFNHLNTLWIFSPGLKNNAQTCVIDFSLSFEFRSIIHSHLSNLFFNEIVRQMENAFVEEAKRRYGRPCMKAVRLER
;
A
#
# COMPACT_ATOMS: atom_id res chain seq x y z
N MET A 1 14.02 23.72 -1.27
CA MET A 1 14.37 22.63 -2.21
C MET A 1 14.54 21.35 -1.39
N TYR A 2 13.45 20.62 -1.15
CA TYR A 2 13.52 19.37 -0.38
C TYR A 2 13.99 18.25 -1.31
N ARG A 3 15.25 17.83 -1.17
CA ARG A 3 15.78 16.63 -1.82
C ARG A 3 15.06 15.42 -1.21
N TYR A 4 14.21 14.77 -2.00
CA TYR A 4 13.69 13.44 -1.64
C TYR A 4 14.83 12.44 -1.86
N ILE A 5 15.31 11.84 -0.79
CA ILE A 5 16.29 10.74 -0.86
C ILE A 5 15.57 9.55 -1.50
N SER A 6 16.14 8.99 -2.57
CA SER A 6 15.57 7.83 -3.24
C SER A 6 15.64 6.62 -2.32
N ILE A 7 14.64 5.73 -2.35
CA ILE A 7 14.71 4.46 -1.63
C ILE A 7 15.96 3.67 -2.06
N ALA A 8 16.42 3.80 -3.31
CA ALA A 8 17.68 3.20 -3.75
C ALA A 8 18.91 3.73 -2.97
N GLU A 9 18.94 5.03 -2.62
CA GLU A 9 20.03 5.65 -1.86
C GLU A 9 20.00 5.20 -0.40
N LEU A 10 18.81 5.09 0.20
CA LEU A 10 18.68 4.58 1.56
C LEU A 10 19.05 3.09 1.66
N PHE A 11 18.79 2.31 0.61
CA PHE A 11 19.21 0.92 0.52
C PHE A 11 20.72 0.76 0.46
N LEU A 12 21.42 1.61 -0.32
CA LEU A 12 22.89 1.58 -0.43
C LEU A 12 23.59 1.88 0.90
N SER A 13 23.01 2.70 1.77
CA SER A 13 23.57 2.92 3.11
C SER A 13 23.48 1.69 4.01
N ALA A 14 22.43 0.88 3.90
CA ALA A 14 22.19 -0.27 4.77
C ALA A 14 23.09 -1.49 4.42
N THR A 15 23.53 -1.61 3.18
CA THR A 15 24.38 -2.73 2.75
C THR A 15 25.82 -2.65 3.27
N ASN A 16 26.27 -1.49 3.75
CA ASN A 16 27.63 -1.32 4.28
C ASN A 16 27.80 -1.80 5.74
N GLU A 17 26.72 -2.13 6.46
CA GLU A 17 26.79 -2.45 7.91
C GLU A 17 26.72 -3.96 8.23
N CYS A 18 26.38 -4.83 7.27
CA CYS A 18 26.12 -6.24 7.55
C CYS A 18 27.31 -7.15 7.21
N ASN A 19 28.33 -7.15 8.07
CA ASN A 19 29.36 -8.20 8.13
C ASN A 19 29.48 -8.72 9.57
N GLY A 20 28.62 -9.68 9.97
CA GLY A 20 28.74 -10.29 11.30
C GLY A 20 27.66 -11.29 11.71
N SER A 21 28.01 -12.58 11.66
CA SER A 21 27.46 -13.71 12.43
C SER A 21 26.13 -14.35 11.99
N PHE A 22 26.28 -15.49 11.30
CA PHE A 22 25.26 -16.31 10.62
C PHE A 22 24.50 -17.33 11.52
N LYS A 23 24.60 -17.26 12.85
CA LYS A 23 23.97 -18.25 13.76
C LYS A 23 22.97 -17.59 14.73
N ARG A 24 21.80 -17.17 14.23
CA ARG A 24 20.64 -16.74 15.07
C ARG A 24 19.28 -16.71 14.34
N LEU A 25 19.11 -17.47 13.26
CA LEU A 25 18.07 -17.22 12.25
C LEU A 25 16.66 -17.78 12.53
N TYR A 26 16.35 -18.23 13.75
CA TYR A 26 14.97 -18.58 14.12
C TYR A 26 14.48 -17.69 15.26
N SER A 27 14.26 -16.41 14.95
CA SER A 27 13.47 -15.50 15.78
C SER A 27 12.42 -14.84 14.89
N THR A 28 11.16 -15.00 15.27
CA THR A 28 9.94 -14.59 14.54
C THR A 28 9.93 -13.10 14.19
N GLY A 29 9.55 -12.76 12.95
CA GLY A 29 9.44 -11.38 12.49
C GLY A 29 8.40 -10.57 13.26
N LYS A 30 8.67 -9.30 13.57
CA LYS A 30 7.68 -8.41 14.22
C LYS A 30 6.65 -7.90 13.21
N THR A 31 5.37 -7.99 13.54
CA THR A 31 4.25 -7.34 12.86
C THR A 31 4.47 -5.82 12.75
N LYS A 32 4.11 -5.25 11.61
CA LYS A 32 4.12 -3.81 11.34
C LYS A 32 2.74 -3.34 10.95
N GLU A 33 2.35 -2.22 11.55
CA GLU A 33 1.04 -1.64 11.34
C GLU A 33 1.15 -0.16 11.05
N TYR A 34 0.30 0.30 10.15
CA TYR A 34 0.08 1.71 9.88
C TYR A 34 -1.41 1.96 9.78
N GLU A 35 -1.83 3.07 10.36
CA GLU A 35 -3.17 3.59 10.20
C GLU A 35 -3.10 5.08 9.85
N GLY A 36 -3.87 5.47 8.84
CA GLY A 36 -3.96 6.83 8.34
C GLY A 36 -5.40 7.22 8.13
N ARG A 37 -5.76 8.43 8.56
CA ARG A 37 -7.05 9.04 8.28
C ARG A 37 -6.86 10.37 7.57
N LYS A 38 -7.54 10.58 6.44
CA LYS A 38 -7.41 11.80 5.63
C LYS A 38 -8.75 12.24 5.06
N LEU A 39 -9.03 13.54 5.10
CA LEU A 39 -10.04 14.19 4.28
C LEU A 39 -9.40 14.57 2.94
N ILE A 40 -10.03 14.20 1.83
CA ILE A 40 -9.50 14.47 0.49
C ILE A 40 -10.55 15.09 -0.43
N GLY A 41 -10.08 15.82 -1.44
CA GLY A 41 -10.90 16.51 -2.43
C GLY A 41 -11.34 15.65 -3.62
N PHE A 42 -11.75 14.42 -3.34
CA PHE A 42 -12.41 13.53 -4.30
C PHE A 42 -13.63 12.88 -3.65
N SER A 43 -14.63 12.52 -4.45
CA SER A 43 -15.79 11.75 -3.99
C SER A 43 -15.41 10.32 -3.57
N MET A 44 -16.28 9.68 -2.80
CA MET A 44 -16.13 8.27 -2.39
C MET A 44 -15.98 7.35 -3.60
N ASP A 45 -16.86 7.49 -4.61
CA ASP A 45 -16.82 6.68 -5.83
C ASP A 45 -15.51 6.84 -6.60
N GLN A 46 -15.02 8.08 -6.76
CA GLN A 46 -13.77 8.32 -7.48
C GLN A 46 -12.61 7.56 -6.83
N MET A 47 -12.47 7.68 -5.51
CA MET A 47 -11.36 7.05 -4.78
C MET A 47 -11.52 5.55 -4.66
N TYR A 48 -12.73 5.09 -4.39
CA TYR A 48 -13.05 3.66 -4.45
C TYR A 48 -12.66 3.07 -5.80
N ASN A 49 -13.02 3.72 -6.92
CA ASN A 49 -12.73 3.20 -8.25
C ASN A 49 -11.21 3.15 -8.54
N VAL A 50 -10.40 4.02 -7.96
CA VAL A 50 -8.92 3.95 -8.09
C VAL A 50 -8.38 2.77 -7.29
N VAL A 51 -8.81 2.61 -6.05
CA VAL A 51 -8.33 1.55 -5.14
C VAL A 51 -8.86 0.17 -5.56
N ALA A 52 -10.09 0.07 -6.07
CA ALA A 52 -10.64 -1.20 -6.55
C ALA A 52 -10.02 -1.67 -7.89
N ASP A 53 -9.29 -0.79 -8.59
CA ASP A 53 -8.69 -1.08 -9.90
C ASP A 53 -7.31 -1.76 -9.78
N VAL A 54 -7.32 -2.92 -9.13
CA VAL A 54 -6.12 -3.72 -8.84
C VAL A 54 -5.34 -4.08 -10.10
N ALA A 55 -6.02 -4.29 -11.24
CA ALA A 55 -5.39 -4.64 -12.52
C ALA A 55 -4.39 -3.59 -13.01
N ASN A 56 -4.58 -2.33 -12.62
CA ASN A 56 -3.74 -1.21 -13.04
C ASN A 56 -2.67 -0.83 -12.01
N TYR A 57 -2.56 -1.54 -10.88
CA TYR A 57 -1.58 -1.22 -9.84
C TYR A 57 -0.14 -1.18 -10.36
N LYS A 58 0.23 -2.08 -11.29
CA LYS A 58 1.55 -2.09 -11.95
C LYS A 58 1.92 -0.77 -12.66
N LYS A 59 0.95 0.09 -12.95
CA LYS A 59 1.17 1.36 -13.65
C LYS A 59 1.51 2.52 -12.72
N PHE A 60 1.02 2.50 -11.49
CA PHE A 60 1.08 3.68 -10.61
C PHE A 60 1.46 3.37 -9.16
N VAL A 61 1.20 2.16 -8.66
CA VAL A 61 1.55 1.79 -7.29
C VAL A 61 3.06 1.52 -7.21
N PRO A 62 3.81 2.25 -6.38
CA PRO A 62 5.24 2.04 -6.20
C PRO A 62 5.54 0.59 -5.83
N PHE A 63 6.65 0.08 -6.36
CA PHE A 63 7.12 -1.30 -6.17
C PHE A 63 6.22 -2.40 -6.75
N CYS A 64 5.00 -2.11 -7.22
CA CYS A 64 4.17 -3.07 -7.92
C CYS A 64 4.71 -3.28 -9.35
N LYS A 65 5.36 -4.41 -9.61
CA LYS A 65 5.91 -4.77 -10.93
C LYS A 65 4.90 -5.49 -11.81
N LYS A 66 4.01 -6.27 -11.20
CA LYS A 66 2.91 -6.98 -11.88
C LYS A 66 1.65 -6.95 -11.03
N SER A 67 0.50 -6.93 -11.70
CA SER A 67 -0.83 -6.90 -11.08
C SER A 67 -1.85 -7.59 -11.97
N ASP A 68 -1.80 -8.92 -11.97
CA ASP A 68 -2.57 -9.75 -12.87
C ASP A 68 -3.78 -10.35 -12.14
N ILE A 69 -4.97 -10.14 -12.70
CA ILE A 69 -6.22 -10.65 -12.11
C ILE A 69 -6.35 -12.13 -12.44
N ILE A 70 -6.50 -12.96 -11.41
CA ILE A 70 -6.72 -14.41 -11.54
C ILE A 70 -8.22 -14.68 -11.70
N THR A 71 -9.03 -14.14 -10.79
CA THR A 71 -10.49 -14.23 -10.82
C THR A 71 -11.13 -12.94 -10.32
N ARG A 72 -12.33 -12.62 -10.81
CA ARG A 72 -13.09 -11.43 -10.39
C ARG A 72 -14.59 -11.70 -10.46
N ASN A 73 -15.31 -11.22 -9.46
CA ASN A 73 -16.75 -10.98 -9.49
C ASN A 73 -17.01 -9.56 -8.91
N ASP A 74 -18.27 -9.23 -8.61
CA ASP A 74 -18.66 -7.89 -8.16
C ASP A 74 -18.15 -7.54 -6.75
N GLU A 75 -18.05 -8.52 -5.85
CA GLU A 75 -17.69 -8.31 -4.43
C GLU A 75 -16.29 -8.81 -4.08
N PHE A 76 -15.67 -9.58 -4.96
CA PHE A 76 -14.43 -10.30 -4.71
C PHE A 76 -13.52 -10.33 -5.94
N LEU A 77 -12.23 -10.23 -5.69
CA LEU A 77 -11.18 -10.31 -6.68
C LEU A 77 -9.99 -11.07 -6.13
N LYS A 78 -9.38 -11.93 -6.94
CA LYS A 78 -8.12 -12.59 -6.64
C LYS A 78 -7.09 -12.12 -7.65
N ALA A 79 -5.93 -11.67 -7.17
CA ALA A 79 -4.86 -11.18 -8.02
C ALA A 79 -3.51 -11.76 -7.63
N ASN A 80 -2.65 -11.97 -8.62
CA ASN A 80 -1.23 -12.21 -8.42
C ASN A 80 -0.49 -10.88 -8.53
N LEU A 81 0.19 -10.48 -7.46
CA LEU A 81 0.95 -9.24 -7.40
C LEU A 81 2.43 -9.58 -7.28
N VAL A 82 3.28 -8.83 -7.99
CA VAL A 82 4.74 -8.92 -7.84
C VAL A 82 5.25 -7.62 -7.27
N ILE A 83 5.92 -7.69 -6.14
CA ILE A 83 6.55 -6.54 -5.48
C ILE A 83 8.05 -6.59 -5.74
N GLY A 84 8.56 -5.52 -6.31
CA GLY A 84 9.96 -5.38 -6.68
C GLY A 84 10.58 -4.13 -6.11
N PHE A 85 11.55 -4.31 -5.22
CA PHE A 85 12.55 -3.32 -4.86
C PHE A 85 13.89 -4.06 -4.83
N PRO A 86 14.98 -3.63 -5.48
CA PRO A 86 16.24 -4.39 -5.38
C PRO A 86 16.65 -4.57 -3.91
N PRO A 87 16.95 -5.79 -3.40
CA PRO A 87 17.04 -7.09 -4.10
C PRO A 87 15.76 -7.97 -4.09
N LEU A 88 14.66 -7.54 -3.48
CA LEU A 88 13.36 -8.22 -3.48
C LEU A 88 12.69 -8.21 -4.86
N ASN A 89 12.31 -9.38 -5.36
CA ASN A 89 11.40 -9.53 -6.50
C ASN A 89 10.49 -10.72 -6.26
N GLU A 90 9.45 -10.51 -5.48
CA GLU A 90 8.67 -11.59 -4.89
C GLU A 90 7.19 -11.46 -5.28
N SER A 91 6.57 -12.61 -5.57
CA SER A 91 5.15 -12.69 -5.94
C SER A 91 4.31 -13.15 -4.75
N TYR A 92 3.12 -12.59 -4.61
CA TYR A 92 2.12 -13.09 -3.68
C TYR A 92 0.70 -13.01 -4.26
N THR A 93 -0.16 -13.89 -3.77
CA THR A 93 -1.57 -13.98 -4.13
C THR A 93 -2.43 -13.22 -3.14
N SER A 94 -3.10 -12.17 -3.61
CA SER A 94 -4.02 -11.37 -2.81
C SER A 94 -5.48 -11.72 -3.10
N LYS A 95 -6.26 -11.88 -2.03
CA LYS A 95 -7.73 -11.92 -2.07
C LYS A 95 -8.26 -10.55 -1.64
N VAL A 96 -9.11 -9.97 -2.46
CA VAL A 96 -9.64 -8.61 -2.31
C VAL A 96 -11.15 -8.70 -2.19
N LYS A 97 -11.70 -8.23 -1.06
CA LYS A 97 -13.14 -8.02 -0.85
C LYS A 97 -13.46 -6.56 -1.10
N MET A 98 -14.56 -6.30 -1.79
CA MET A 98 -14.96 -4.97 -2.22
C MET A 98 -16.45 -4.75 -1.91
N ILE A 99 -16.78 -3.60 -1.34
CA ILE A 99 -18.17 -3.15 -1.15
C ILE A 99 -18.24 -1.73 -1.69
N LYS A 100 -18.80 -1.55 -2.89
CA LYS A 100 -18.86 -0.23 -3.52
C LYS A 100 -19.85 0.70 -2.79
N PRO A 101 -19.53 2.00 -2.60
CA PRO A 101 -18.23 2.66 -2.73
C PRO A 101 -17.47 2.76 -1.38
N ARG A 102 -17.75 1.87 -0.43
CA ARG A 102 -17.39 2.03 0.99
C ARG A 102 -16.11 1.34 1.41
N LEU A 103 -15.72 0.23 0.78
CA LEU A 103 -14.66 -0.62 1.30
C LEU A 103 -13.89 -1.38 0.21
N VAL A 104 -12.57 -1.42 0.36
CA VAL A 104 -11.69 -2.37 -0.31
C VAL A 104 -10.76 -2.97 0.74
N LYS A 105 -10.83 -4.28 0.94
CA LYS A 105 -10.00 -5.03 1.88
C LYS A 105 -9.21 -6.08 1.12
N ALA A 106 -7.89 -6.11 1.27
CA ALA A 106 -7.05 -7.11 0.63
C ALA A 106 -6.22 -7.88 1.65
N GLU A 107 -6.12 -9.19 1.46
CA GLU A 107 -5.38 -10.11 2.34
C GLU A 107 -4.49 -11.01 1.49
N CYS A 108 -3.26 -11.27 1.94
CA CYS A 108 -2.38 -12.27 1.34
C CYS A 108 -2.81 -13.68 1.74
N THR A 109 -2.76 -14.63 0.80
CA THR A 109 -3.31 -15.98 1.03
C THR A 109 -2.38 -17.14 0.74
N ASP A 110 -1.20 -16.91 0.18
CA ASP A 110 -0.27 -18.00 -0.15
C ASP A 110 0.90 -18.16 0.83
N GLY A 111 1.08 -17.23 1.77
CA GLY A 111 2.09 -17.32 2.83
C GLY A 111 3.54 -17.40 2.32
N LYS A 112 3.79 -17.03 1.05
CA LYS A 112 5.10 -17.17 0.41
C LYS A 112 6.06 -16.09 0.91
N LEU A 113 5.70 -14.84 0.66
CA LEU A 113 6.49 -13.66 1.04
C LEU A 113 6.17 -13.15 2.45
N PHE A 114 4.89 -13.14 2.78
CA PHE A 114 4.35 -12.56 4.01
C PHE A 114 3.76 -13.67 4.88
N ASN A 115 4.07 -13.64 6.19
CA ASN A 115 3.29 -14.39 7.18
C ASN A 115 1.86 -13.84 7.24
N HIS A 116 1.72 -12.51 7.15
CA HIS A 116 0.45 -11.85 6.87
C HIS A 116 0.68 -10.54 6.13
N LEU A 117 -0.29 -10.14 5.32
CA LEU A 117 -0.36 -8.83 4.69
C LEU A 117 -1.84 -8.50 4.51
N ASN A 118 -2.30 -7.48 5.22
CA ASN A 118 -3.67 -7.00 5.23
C ASN A 118 -3.67 -5.52 4.90
N THR A 119 -4.54 -5.12 3.98
CA THR A 119 -4.85 -3.71 3.73
C THR A 119 -6.34 -3.51 3.82
N LEU A 120 -6.74 -2.37 4.38
CA LEU A 120 -8.13 -1.98 4.50
C LEU A 120 -8.26 -0.50 4.13
N TRP A 121 -9.09 -0.25 3.14
CA TRP A 121 -9.52 1.09 2.74
C TRP A 121 -11.01 1.20 3.07
N ILE A 122 -11.36 2.20 3.87
CA ILE A 122 -12.74 2.59 4.13
C ILE A 122 -12.94 4.00 3.62
N PHE A 123 -14.03 4.20 2.89
CA PHE A 123 -14.44 5.49 2.36
C PHE A 123 -15.71 5.93 3.09
N SER A 124 -15.68 7.14 3.64
CA SER A 124 -16.82 7.76 4.33
C SER A 124 -17.13 9.14 3.73
N PRO A 125 -18.37 9.64 3.89
CA PRO A 125 -18.72 10.99 3.46
C PRO A 125 -17.76 12.04 4.04
N GLY A 126 -17.36 13.00 3.20
CA GLY A 126 -16.50 14.11 3.59
C GLY A 126 -17.28 15.28 4.18
N LEU A 127 -17.06 16.48 3.63
CA LEU A 127 -17.78 17.69 4.01
C LEU A 127 -19.25 17.59 3.58
N LYS A 128 -20.18 17.87 4.51
CA LYS A 128 -21.63 17.77 4.27
C LYS A 128 -22.12 18.54 3.03
N ASN A 129 -21.48 19.66 2.72
CA ASN A 129 -21.87 20.55 1.62
C ASN A 129 -21.04 20.35 0.35
N ASN A 130 -20.22 19.30 0.28
CA ASN A 130 -19.39 19.04 -0.90
C ASN A 130 -19.25 17.54 -1.18
N ALA A 131 -20.04 17.05 -2.13
CA ALA A 131 -20.02 15.66 -2.60
C ALA A 131 -18.69 15.24 -3.28
N GLN A 132 -17.84 16.20 -3.67
CA GLN A 132 -16.49 15.96 -4.20
C GLN A 132 -15.45 15.80 -3.08
N THR A 133 -15.88 15.45 -1.87
CA THR A 133 -14.97 15.17 -0.75
C THR A 133 -15.33 13.85 -0.07
N CYS A 134 -14.31 13.13 0.40
CA CYS A 134 -14.48 11.93 1.19
C CYS A 134 -13.41 11.83 2.27
N VAL A 135 -13.72 11.12 3.35
CA VAL A 135 -12.75 10.67 4.34
C VAL A 135 -12.27 9.28 3.94
N ILE A 136 -10.95 9.11 3.88
CA ILE A 136 -10.30 7.81 3.75
C ILE A 136 -9.75 7.41 5.11
N ASP A 137 -10.13 6.23 5.56
CA ASP A 137 -9.45 5.47 6.61
C ASP A 137 -8.65 4.34 5.92
N PHE A 138 -7.32 4.41 5.99
CA PHE A 138 -6.40 3.42 5.44
C PHE A 138 -5.66 2.70 6.57
N SER A 139 -5.66 1.37 6.53
CA SER A 139 -4.89 0.51 7.42
C SER A 139 -4.06 -0.47 6.60
N LEU A 140 -2.80 -0.66 7.01
CA LEU A 140 -1.87 -1.63 6.47
C LEU A 140 -1.24 -2.38 7.64
N SER A 141 -1.36 -3.70 7.64
CA SER A 141 -0.69 -4.58 8.61
C SER A 141 0.06 -5.67 7.85
N PHE A 142 1.35 -5.84 8.10
CA PHE A 142 2.13 -6.93 7.49
C PHE A 142 3.21 -7.50 8.40
N GLU A 143 3.60 -8.73 8.08
CA GLU A 143 4.76 -9.40 8.63
C GLU A 143 5.44 -10.20 7.53
N PHE A 144 6.72 -9.90 7.30
CA PHE A 144 7.53 -10.68 6.38
C PHE A 144 7.90 -12.02 6.98
N ARG A 145 7.91 -13.06 6.14
CA ARG A 145 8.36 -14.38 6.54
C ARG A 145 9.88 -14.44 6.78
N SER A 146 10.65 -13.65 6.05
CA SER A 146 12.12 -13.59 6.17
C SER A 146 12.58 -12.45 7.08
N ILE A 147 13.52 -12.74 7.99
CA ILE A 147 14.12 -11.77 8.92
C ILE A 147 14.88 -10.67 8.16
N ILE A 148 15.52 -11.00 7.03
CA ILE A 148 16.23 -10.03 6.19
C ILE A 148 15.24 -9.01 5.62
N HIS A 149 14.08 -9.48 5.13
CA HIS A 149 13.02 -8.58 4.64
C HIS A 149 12.39 -7.78 5.78
N SER A 150 12.23 -8.37 6.96
CA SER A 150 11.77 -7.66 8.16
C SER A 150 12.70 -6.51 8.54
N HIS A 151 14.02 -6.74 8.58
CA HIS A 151 14.98 -5.69 8.93
C HIS A 151 15.01 -4.55 7.91
N LEU A 152 14.99 -4.90 6.62
CA LEU A 152 14.94 -3.93 5.52
C LEU A 152 13.65 -3.10 5.52
N SER A 153 12.53 -3.74 5.85
CA SER A 153 11.25 -3.04 6.00
C SER A 153 11.25 -2.05 7.17
N ASN A 154 11.97 -2.32 8.27
CA ASN A 154 12.04 -1.40 9.40
C ASN A 154 12.62 -0.03 9.04
N LEU A 155 13.59 -0.01 8.11
CA LEU A 155 14.26 1.22 7.70
C LEU A 155 13.39 2.06 6.76
N PHE A 156 12.51 1.44 5.97
CA PHE A 156 11.78 2.11 4.87
C PHE A 156 10.26 2.06 4.98
N PHE A 157 9.69 1.42 5.99
CA PHE A 157 8.24 1.23 6.12
C PHE A 157 7.46 2.53 6.00
N ASN A 158 7.82 3.55 6.80
CA ASN A 158 7.13 4.84 6.80
C ASN A 158 7.19 5.52 5.42
N GLU A 159 8.32 5.37 4.72
CA GLU A 159 8.50 5.94 3.39
C GLU A 159 7.66 5.20 2.34
N ILE A 160 7.66 3.87 2.38
CA ILE A 160 6.87 3.02 1.48
C ILE A 160 5.38 3.34 1.64
N VAL A 161 4.88 3.40 2.87
CA VAL A 161 3.47 3.71 3.14
C VAL A 161 3.10 5.08 2.60
N ARG A 162 3.94 6.09 2.86
CA ARG A 162 3.73 7.45 2.35
C ARG A 162 3.67 7.48 0.82
N GLN A 163 4.58 6.78 0.15
CA GLN A 163 4.60 6.68 -1.31
C GLN A 163 3.36 5.96 -1.86
N MET A 164 2.93 4.88 -1.20
CA MET A 164 1.70 4.17 -1.59
C MET A 164 0.47 5.07 -1.49
N GLU A 165 0.22 5.69 -0.35
CA GLU A 165 -0.92 6.61 -0.18
C GLU A 165 -0.91 7.74 -1.23
N ASN A 166 0.26 8.35 -1.46
CA ASN A 166 0.40 9.42 -2.45
C ASN A 166 0.10 8.94 -3.87
N ALA A 167 0.54 7.73 -4.23
CA ALA A 167 0.29 7.18 -5.56
C ALA A 167 -1.20 7.03 -5.88
N PHE A 168 -2.03 6.63 -4.91
CA PHE A 168 -3.48 6.56 -5.10
C PHE A 168 -4.11 7.94 -5.31
N VAL A 169 -3.63 8.96 -4.58
CA VAL A 169 -4.10 10.34 -4.75
C VAL A 169 -3.65 10.91 -6.10
N GLU A 170 -2.42 10.65 -6.53
CA GLU A 170 -1.93 11.07 -7.85
C GLU A 170 -2.66 10.36 -8.99
N GLU A 171 -2.98 9.08 -8.84
CA GLU A 171 -3.77 8.36 -9.83
C GLU A 171 -5.21 8.90 -9.90
N ALA A 172 -5.82 9.26 -8.77
CA ALA A 172 -7.11 9.95 -8.75
C ALA A 172 -7.03 11.29 -9.49
N LYS A 173 -5.95 12.07 -9.28
CA LYS A 173 -5.71 13.31 -10.02
C LYS A 173 -5.60 13.08 -11.52
N ARG A 174 -4.88 12.03 -11.92
CA ARG A 174 -4.72 11.67 -13.33
C ARG A 174 -6.05 11.29 -14.00
N ARG A 175 -6.94 10.60 -13.27
CA ARG A 175 -8.25 10.14 -13.81
C ARG A 175 -9.34 11.20 -13.79
N TYR A 176 -9.39 12.03 -12.75
CA TYR A 176 -10.53 12.92 -12.48
C TYR A 176 -10.18 14.40 -12.45
N GLY A 177 -8.91 14.76 -12.62
CA GLY A 177 -8.44 16.15 -12.57
C GLY A 177 -8.06 16.61 -11.17
N ARG A 178 -7.96 17.93 -10.99
CA ARG A 178 -7.47 18.52 -9.73
C ARG A 178 -8.48 18.26 -8.59
N PRO A 179 -7.99 17.94 -7.38
CA PRO A 179 -8.89 17.75 -6.24
C PRO A 179 -9.52 19.09 -5.85
N CYS A 180 -10.75 19.07 -5.34
CA CYS A 180 -11.43 20.30 -4.91
C CYS A 180 -10.80 20.94 -3.66
N MET A 181 -9.95 20.20 -2.95
CA MET A 181 -9.18 20.66 -1.80
C MET A 181 -7.89 19.86 -1.65
N LYS A 182 -6.92 20.41 -0.92
CA LYS A 182 -5.72 19.64 -0.52
C LYS A 182 -6.12 18.57 0.50
N ALA A 183 -5.43 17.43 0.45
CA ALA A 183 -5.61 16.39 1.46
C ALA A 183 -5.22 16.90 2.85
N VAL A 184 -6.08 16.68 3.83
CA VAL A 184 -5.87 17.06 5.24
C VAL A 184 -5.80 15.78 6.06
N ARG A 185 -4.71 15.59 6.82
CA ARG A 185 -4.61 14.50 7.78
C ARG A 185 -5.56 14.79 8.94
N LEU A 186 -6.39 13.81 9.29
CA LEU A 186 -7.28 13.89 10.45
C LEU A 186 -6.62 13.13 11.60
N GLU A 187 -6.66 13.72 12.79
CA GLU A 187 -6.35 12.98 14.02
C GLU A 187 -7.50 12.02 14.33
N ARG A 188 -7.16 10.87 14.92
CA ARG A 188 -8.13 9.88 15.37
C ARG A 188 -8.58 10.20 16.78
#